data_AF-A0A9P7FYS7-F1
#
_entry.id   AF-A0A9P7FYS7-F1
#
_cell.length_a   1.000
_cell.length_b   1.000
_cell.length_c   1.000
_cell.angle_alpha   90.00
_cell.angle_beta   90.00
_cell.angle_gamma   90.00
#
_symmetry.space_group_name_H-M   'P 1'
#
loop_
_entity.id
_entity.type
_entity.pdbx_description
1 polymer ?
#
loop_
_entity_poly.entity_id
_entity_poly.type
_entity_poly.pdbx_seq_one_letter_code
_entity_poly.pdbx_strand_id
1 'polypeptide(L)'
;MNSPNTLKKPKAKGATCCGVIEEAAHRTREKREARIGPQPWIVRKLMVGFTLAVMAYSAYVFVARLCVDMIRRKEDAGGSRTTGIGLVSAFSVLFLWMLWAYMKVLSDSYTSYARDHTSPGAQPMYPDPAPFVPYDLAVEGTRMSQSRPSHSLTPSSDMDLGSIAGPSYENLTSSGPRPTPDFPPFQMPANTNGNNHGHANFDRLSEPAPGAAAIQEKSLGDGISRRPSLKPVLRPEQRYCPYDEIVKPYRTHHCRTCGTCVLKYDHHCPWIGQCVGARNQKFFLNFTTAASAYTIYVCAALIVFTVRAATSPRGDLDPQRIIIIALAAVFAMFTTLMQVSHIGMICRGQTTIESMHARNMKEREDRALADVFGTCAFVCVVLAFVLVLTGTVDADEIFVL
;
A
#
# COMPACT_ATOMS: atom_id res chain seq x y z
N MET A 1 -54.29 -1.91 22.08
CA MET A 1 -54.49 -1.36 20.73
C MET A 1 -54.07 0.10 20.75
N ASN A 2 -52.93 0.43 20.12
CA ASN A 2 -52.64 1.74 19.52
C ASN A 2 -51.32 1.63 18.75
N SER A 3 -51.40 1.94 17.45
CA SER A 3 -50.35 1.82 16.44
C SER A 3 -49.39 3.02 16.49
N PRO A 4 -48.07 2.88 16.28
CA PRO A 4 -47.19 4.03 16.13
C PRO A 4 -47.23 4.60 14.71
N ASN A 5 -47.49 5.91 14.64
CA ASN A 5 -47.47 6.74 13.44
C ASN A 5 -46.22 6.52 12.58
N THR A 6 -46.42 5.98 11.38
CA THR A 6 -45.40 5.97 10.32
C THR A 6 -45.29 7.36 9.71
N LEU A 7 -44.25 8.11 10.11
CA LEU A 7 -43.79 9.30 9.38
C LEU A 7 -43.35 8.88 7.97
N LYS A 8 -44.18 9.16 6.96
CA LYS A 8 -43.85 9.01 5.54
C LYS A 8 -42.72 9.99 5.20
N LYS A 9 -41.53 9.47 4.91
CA LYS A 9 -40.45 10.25 4.28
C LYS A 9 -40.93 10.74 2.89
N PRO A 10 -40.69 12.02 2.53
CA PRO A 10 -41.07 12.53 1.21
C PRO A 10 -40.26 11.82 0.11
N LYS A 11 -40.95 11.49 -0.99
CA LYS A 11 -40.36 10.87 -2.18
C LYS A 11 -39.35 11.85 -2.81
N ALA A 12 -38.07 11.48 -2.82
CA ALA A 12 -37.03 12.22 -3.53
C ALA A 12 -37.37 12.25 -5.03
N LYS A 13 -37.69 13.44 -5.55
CA LYS A 13 -37.81 13.70 -6.98
C LYS A 13 -36.42 14.07 -7.51
N GLY A 14 -35.98 13.40 -8.58
CA GLY A 14 -34.88 13.88 -9.41
C GLY A 14 -33.47 13.39 -9.06
N ALA A 15 -33.31 12.14 -8.62
CA ALA A 15 -31.98 11.57 -8.51
C ALA A 15 -31.50 11.14 -9.91
N THR A 16 -30.40 11.75 -10.40
CA THR A 16 -29.74 11.33 -11.64
C THR A 16 -29.31 9.87 -11.51
N CYS A 17 -29.34 9.09 -12.60
CA CYS A 17 -28.97 7.67 -12.59
C CYS A 17 -27.60 7.45 -11.90
N CYS A 18 -26.62 8.32 -12.17
CA CYS A 18 -25.32 8.32 -11.48
C CYS A 18 -25.39 8.58 -9.98
N GLY A 19 -26.19 9.56 -9.52
CA GLY A 19 -26.33 9.85 -8.09
C GLY A 19 -27.02 8.72 -7.32
N VAL A 20 -28.02 8.07 -7.94
CA VAL A 20 -28.66 6.87 -7.35
C VAL A 20 -27.69 5.70 -7.29
N ILE A 21 -26.87 5.50 -8.34
CA ILE A 21 -25.86 4.44 -8.38
C ILE A 21 -24.78 4.69 -7.33
N GLU A 22 -24.30 5.92 -7.19
CA GLU A 22 -23.28 6.30 -6.21
C GLU A 22 -23.80 6.17 -4.77
N GLU A 23 -25.03 6.61 -4.51
CA GLU A 23 -25.66 6.45 -3.20
C GLU A 23 -26.02 4.99 -2.88
N ALA A 24 -26.46 4.21 -3.87
CA ALA A 24 -26.69 2.77 -3.71
C ALA A 24 -25.37 2.01 -3.48
N ALA A 25 -24.29 2.40 -4.15
CA ALA A 25 -22.95 1.87 -3.91
C ALA A 25 -22.45 2.23 -2.50
N HIS A 26 -22.66 3.47 -2.06
CA HIS A 26 -22.34 3.92 -0.70
C HIS A 26 -23.11 3.11 0.35
N ARG A 27 -24.43 2.99 0.21
CA ARG A 27 -25.28 2.23 1.13
C ARG A 27 -24.98 0.73 1.12
N THR A 28 -24.62 0.16 -0.03
CA THR A 28 -24.21 -1.25 -0.12
C THR A 28 -22.86 -1.46 0.55
N ARG A 29 -21.94 -0.50 0.43
CA ARG A 29 -20.66 -0.51 1.13
C ARG A 29 -20.84 -0.38 2.64
N GLU A 30 -21.66 0.56 3.11
CA GLU A 30 -22.02 0.67 4.54
C GLU A 30 -22.63 -0.62 5.08
N LYS A 31 -23.54 -1.26 4.33
CA LYS A 31 -24.11 -2.56 4.70
C LYS A 31 -23.08 -3.70 4.71
N ARG A 32 -22.12 -3.72 3.79
CA ARG A 32 -21.01 -4.70 3.77
C ARG A 32 -20.05 -4.47 4.92
N GLU A 33 -19.78 -3.21 5.26
CA GLU A 33 -18.88 -2.84 6.35
C GLU A 33 -19.52 -3.05 7.73
N ALA A 34 -20.82 -2.77 7.89
CA ALA A 34 -21.58 -3.03 9.11
C ALA A 34 -21.75 -4.54 9.40
N ARG A 35 -21.64 -5.40 8.39
CA ARG A 35 -21.68 -6.87 8.55
C ARG A 35 -20.36 -7.48 8.99
N ILE A 36 -19.24 -6.78 8.82
CA ILE A 36 -17.90 -7.29 9.12
C ILE A 36 -17.31 -6.43 10.23
N GLY A 37 -17.70 -6.74 11.47
CA GLY A 37 -17.09 -6.13 12.65
C GLY A 37 -15.58 -6.42 12.77
N PRO A 38 -14.89 -5.75 13.71
CA PRO A 38 -13.49 -6.02 14.00
C PRO A 38 -13.24 -7.52 14.19
N GLN A 39 -12.14 -8.05 13.65
CA GLN A 39 -11.82 -9.46 13.88
C GLN A 39 -11.66 -9.74 15.37
N PRO A 40 -12.13 -10.89 15.91
CA PRO A 40 -11.94 -11.23 17.31
C PRO A 40 -10.46 -11.20 17.70
N TRP A 41 -10.15 -10.68 18.89
CA TRP A 41 -8.77 -10.54 19.39
C TRP A 41 -7.98 -11.86 19.33
N ILE A 42 -8.64 -12.98 19.63
CA ILE A 42 -8.02 -14.30 19.62
C ILE A 42 -7.53 -14.71 18.23
N VAL A 43 -8.30 -14.39 17.18
CA VAL A 43 -7.94 -14.67 15.79
C VAL A 43 -6.74 -13.82 15.38
N ARG A 44 -6.69 -12.55 15.84
CA ARG A 44 -5.56 -11.65 15.56
C ARG A 44 -4.27 -12.12 16.22
N LYS A 45 -4.33 -12.61 17.47
CA LYS A 45 -3.16 -13.03 18.24
C LYS A 45 -2.76 -14.49 18.01
N LEU A 46 -3.60 -15.31 17.37
CA LEU A 46 -3.29 -16.69 16.98
C LEU A 46 -1.97 -16.77 16.20
N MET A 47 -1.79 -15.87 15.23
CA MET A 47 -0.57 -15.82 14.41
C MET A 47 0.69 -15.48 15.20
N VAL A 48 0.57 -14.73 16.30
CA VAL A 48 1.69 -14.46 17.21
C VAL A 48 2.14 -15.75 17.90
N GLY A 49 1.19 -16.55 18.39
CA GLY A 49 1.48 -17.87 18.96
C GLY A 49 2.13 -18.81 17.95
N PHE A 50 1.64 -18.81 16.71
CA PHE A 50 2.23 -19.59 15.63
C PHE A 50 3.68 -19.16 15.32
N THR A 51 3.96 -17.85 15.24
CA THR A 51 5.32 -17.33 15.04
C THR A 51 6.27 -17.75 16.15
N LEU A 52 5.84 -17.66 17.42
CA LEU A 52 6.65 -18.10 18.56
C LEU A 52 6.92 -19.61 18.53
N ALA A 53 5.93 -20.42 18.14
CA ALA A 53 6.10 -21.86 17.99
C ALA A 53 7.12 -22.20 16.90
N VAL A 54 7.05 -21.53 15.74
CA VAL A 54 8.04 -21.68 14.66
C VAL A 54 9.44 -21.26 15.12
N MET A 55 9.57 -20.14 15.83
CA MET A 55 10.83 -19.69 16.41
C MET A 55 11.42 -20.73 17.37
N ALA A 56 10.63 -21.22 18.31
CA ALA A 56 11.06 -22.25 19.26
C ALA A 56 11.45 -23.57 18.57
N TYR A 57 10.67 -24.02 17.58
CA TYR A 57 10.97 -25.22 16.82
C TYR A 57 12.25 -25.09 16.00
N SER A 58 12.47 -23.93 15.36
CA SER A 58 13.72 -23.67 14.64
C SER A 58 14.93 -23.68 15.57
N ALA A 59 14.80 -23.16 16.79
CA ALA A 59 15.84 -23.21 17.81
C ALA A 59 16.13 -24.63 18.28
N TYR A 60 15.08 -25.43 18.52
CA TYR A 60 15.22 -26.85 18.85
C TYR A 60 16.01 -27.61 17.77
N VAL A 61 15.62 -27.50 16.51
CA VAL A 61 16.31 -28.19 15.41
C VAL A 61 17.76 -27.69 15.28
N PHE A 62 17.97 -26.38 15.29
CA PHE A 62 19.32 -25.83 15.13
C PHE A 62 20.26 -26.21 16.28
N VAL A 63 19.80 -26.09 17.53
CA VAL A 63 20.64 -26.36 18.69
C VAL A 63 20.72 -27.86 18.98
N ALA A 64 19.58 -28.53 19.14
CA ALA A 64 19.55 -29.92 19.60
C ALA A 64 19.86 -30.92 18.49
N ARG A 65 19.44 -30.67 17.24
CA ARG A 65 19.68 -31.61 16.13
C ARG A 65 20.97 -31.34 15.39
N LEU A 66 21.44 -30.10 15.29
CA LEU A 66 22.70 -29.79 14.61
C LEU A 66 23.85 -29.60 15.60
N CYS A 67 23.73 -28.65 16.54
CA CYS A 67 24.88 -28.23 17.34
C CYS A 67 25.27 -29.23 18.44
N VAL A 68 24.30 -29.86 19.11
CA VAL A 68 24.58 -30.79 20.23
C VAL A 68 25.41 -31.98 19.78
N ASP A 69 25.18 -32.53 18.58
CA ASP A 69 25.96 -33.65 18.06
C ASP A 69 27.44 -33.26 17.88
N MET A 70 27.71 -32.07 17.34
CA MET A 70 29.06 -31.50 17.22
C MET A 70 29.71 -31.24 18.58
N ILE A 71 28.95 -30.74 19.55
CA ILE A 71 29.48 -30.40 20.88
C ILE A 71 29.81 -31.65 21.69
N ARG A 72 28.98 -32.69 21.60
CA ARG A 72 29.15 -33.97 22.29
C ARG A 72 30.19 -34.89 21.62
N ARG A 73 30.80 -34.46 20.52
CA ARG A 73 31.81 -35.23 19.77
C ARG A 73 31.34 -36.64 19.41
N LYS A 74 30.09 -36.77 18.94
CA LYS A 74 29.68 -38.05 18.37
C LYS A 74 30.54 -38.32 17.12
N GLU A 75 30.87 -39.58 16.88
CA GLU A 75 31.76 -40.01 15.78
C GLU A 75 31.23 -39.63 14.39
N ASP A 76 29.94 -39.34 14.29
CA ASP A 76 29.20 -38.95 13.09
C ASP A 76 28.89 -37.44 13.00
N ALA A 77 29.37 -36.65 13.95
CA ALA A 77 29.12 -35.22 13.93
C ALA A 77 29.90 -34.56 12.76
N GLY A 78 29.18 -33.99 11.80
CA GLY A 78 29.73 -33.38 10.57
C GLY A 78 30.60 -32.12 10.77
N GLY A 79 31.07 -31.85 11.99
CA GLY A 79 31.89 -30.70 12.37
C GLY A 79 32.59 -30.88 13.72
N SER A 80 33.56 -30.01 14.00
CA SER A 80 34.31 -30.06 15.26
C SER A 80 33.52 -29.43 16.43
N ARG A 81 33.96 -29.71 17.67
CA ARG A 81 33.39 -29.07 18.87
C ARG A 81 33.49 -27.53 18.80
N THR A 82 34.57 -26.98 18.27
CA THR A 82 34.74 -25.53 18.14
C THR A 82 33.76 -24.95 17.13
N THR A 83 33.52 -25.64 16.00
CA THR A 83 32.48 -25.27 15.05
C THR A 83 31.10 -25.27 15.70
N GLY A 84 30.76 -26.33 16.45
CA GLY A 84 29.47 -26.39 17.18
C GLY A 84 29.27 -25.25 18.17
N ILE A 85 30.29 -24.90 18.95
CA ILE A 85 30.24 -23.77 19.90
C ILE A 85 30.10 -22.44 19.15
N GLY A 86 30.85 -22.24 18.07
CA GLY A 86 30.76 -21.03 17.25
C GLY A 86 29.37 -20.84 16.64
N LEU A 87 28.75 -21.93 16.16
CA LEU A 87 27.40 -21.90 15.62
C LEU A 87 26.35 -21.53 16.67
N VAL A 88 26.39 -22.16 17.85
CA VAL A 88 25.46 -21.82 18.95
C VAL A 88 25.64 -20.38 19.42
N SER A 89 26.88 -19.88 19.45
CA SER A 89 27.17 -18.51 19.88
C SER A 89 26.54 -17.49 18.92
N ALA A 90 26.79 -17.64 17.61
CA ALA A 90 26.19 -16.76 16.59
C ALA A 90 24.66 -16.89 16.54
N PHE A 91 24.14 -18.13 16.62
CA PHE A 91 22.71 -18.39 16.73
C PHE A 91 22.08 -17.65 17.90
N SER A 92 22.69 -17.72 19.09
CA SER A 92 22.15 -17.12 20.31
C SER A 92 22.05 -15.60 20.18
N VAL A 93 23.07 -14.95 19.60
CA VAL A 93 23.05 -13.50 19.35
C VAL A 93 21.89 -13.11 18.42
N LEU A 94 21.75 -13.80 17.29
CA LEU A 94 20.70 -13.51 16.31
C LEU A 94 19.30 -13.84 16.86
N PHE A 95 19.16 -14.97 17.56
CA PHE A 95 17.89 -15.39 18.14
C PHE A 95 17.42 -14.44 19.24
N LEU A 96 18.32 -14.01 20.14
CA LEU A 96 17.99 -13.04 21.19
C LEU A 96 17.67 -11.66 20.61
N TRP A 97 18.39 -11.21 19.58
CA TRP A 97 18.06 -9.97 18.88
C TRP A 97 16.68 -10.06 18.20
N MET A 98 16.39 -11.16 17.51
CA MET A 98 15.08 -11.40 16.88
C MET A 98 13.97 -11.45 17.92
N LEU A 99 14.15 -12.17 19.04
CA LEU A 99 13.17 -12.26 20.11
C LEU A 99 12.90 -10.90 20.75
N TRP A 100 13.96 -10.15 21.08
CA TRP A 100 13.83 -8.80 21.63
C TRP A 100 13.12 -7.85 20.66
N ALA A 101 13.47 -7.89 19.38
CA ALA A 101 12.83 -7.08 18.35
C ALA A 101 11.34 -7.45 18.18
N TYR A 102 11.01 -8.73 18.26
CA TYR A 102 9.63 -9.21 18.19
C TYR A 102 8.82 -8.73 19.39
N MET A 103 9.35 -8.84 20.61
CA MET A 103 8.69 -8.30 21.82
C MET A 103 8.49 -6.79 21.73
N LYS A 104 9.46 -6.04 21.16
CA LYS A 104 9.33 -4.61 20.93
C LYS A 104 8.22 -4.25 19.95
N VAL A 105 8.11 -4.95 18.82
CA VAL A 105 7.05 -4.67 17.84
C VAL A 105 5.67 -5.09 18.34
N LEU A 106 5.59 -6.09 19.23
CA LEU A 106 4.33 -6.54 19.83
C LEU A 106 3.81 -5.64 20.95
N SER A 107 4.66 -4.80 21.55
CA SER A 107 4.30 -4.01 22.72
C SER A 107 3.20 -2.98 22.41
N ASP A 108 2.09 -3.08 23.15
CA ASP A 108 0.93 -2.20 23.00
C ASP A 108 1.26 -0.72 23.28
N SER A 109 2.33 -0.43 24.03
CA SER A 109 2.81 0.95 24.26
C SER A 109 3.22 1.70 22.97
N TYR A 110 3.39 0.96 21.88
CA TYR A 110 3.77 1.51 20.57
C TYR A 110 2.65 1.41 19.52
N THR A 111 1.41 1.04 19.90
CA THR A 111 0.27 1.12 18.98
C THR A 111 0.00 2.58 18.62
N SER A 112 -0.28 2.82 17.34
CA SER A 112 -0.43 4.18 16.78
C SER A 112 -1.90 4.55 16.58
N TYR A 113 -2.75 4.35 17.58
CA TYR A 113 -4.18 4.63 17.43
C TYR A 113 -4.44 6.14 17.35
N ALA A 114 -5.26 6.56 16.39
CA ALA A 114 -5.54 7.97 16.16
C ALA A 114 -6.43 8.58 17.25
N ARG A 115 -7.34 7.78 17.83
CA ARG A 115 -8.22 8.20 18.94
C ARG A 115 -7.45 8.69 20.17
N ASP A 116 -6.22 8.21 20.37
CA ASP A 116 -5.38 8.60 21.51
C ASP A 116 -4.80 10.02 21.35
N HIS A 117 -4.91 10.60 20.15
CA HIS A 117 -4.26 11.85 19.76
C HIS A 117 -5.22 12.86 19.11
N THR A 118 -6.49 12.50 18.91
CA THR A 118 -7.46 13.34 18.20
C THR A 118 -8.79 13.33 18.94
N SER A 119 -9.32 14.51 19.25
CA SER A 119 -10.67 14.63 19.81
C SER A 119 -11.72 14.20 18.78
N PRO A 120 -12.86 13.64 19.22
CA PRO A 120 -14.00 13.36 18.34
C PRO A 120 -14.38 14.62 17.55
N GLY A 121 -14.60 14.45 16.25
CA GLY A 121 -15.00 15.52 15.34
C GLY A 121 -16.51 15.50 15.11
N ALA A 122 -17.11 16.67 14.89
CA ALA A 122 -18.49 16.71 14.40
C ALA A 122 -18.56 16.03 13.03
N GLN A 123 -19.61 15.24 12.80
CA GLN A 123 -19.85 14.66 11.48
C GLN A 123 -19.98 15.81 10.46
N PRO A 124 -19.26 15.74 9.32
CA PRO A 124 -19.41 16.73 8.29
C PRO A 124 -20.85 16.68 7.77
N MET A 125 -21.56 17.81 7.90
CA MET A 125 -22.86 17.96 7.26
C MET A 125 -22.58 18.15 5.76
N TYR A 126 -22.87 17.13 4.96
CA TYR A 126 -22.88 17.31 3.51
C TYR A 126 -24.05 18.24 3.19
N PRO A 127 -23.80 19.44 2.62
CA PRO A 127 -24.91 20.19 2.06
C PRO A 127 -25.60 19.29 1.04
N ASP A 128 -26.94 19.29 1.03
CA ASP A 128 -27.70 18.65 -0.04
C ASP A 128 -27.07 19.09 -1.37
N PRO A 129 -26.83 18.14 -2.31
CA PRO A 129 -26.21 18.48 -3.57
C PRO A 129 -26.97 19.67 -4.15
N ALA A 130 -26.26 20.77 -4.42
CA ALA A 130 -26.85 21.96 -5.00
C ALA A 130 -27.71 21.50 -6.19
N PRO A 131 -28.98 21.97 -6.30
CA PRO A 131 -29.88 21.50 -7.33
C PRO A 131 -29.15 21.60 -8.66
N PHE A 132 -29.04 20.46 -9.33
CA PHE A 132 -28.40 20.37 -10.64
C PHE A 132 -29.09 21.39 -11.54
N VAL A 133 -28.36 22.42 -11.97
CA VAL A 133 -28.82 23.32 -13.02
C VAL A 133 -28.54 22.57 -14.33
N PRO A 134 -29.57 22.06 -15.03
CA PRO A 134 -29.36 21.43 -16.31
C PRO A 134 -28.70 22.45 -17.24
N TYR A 135 -27.66 22.02 -17.94
CA TYR A 135 -26.97 22.82 -18.96
C TYR A 135 -27.95 23.34 -20.05
N ASP A 136 -29.14 22.72 -20.14
CA ASP A 136 -30.19 23.04 -21.09
C ASP A 136 -30.92 24.37 -20.83
N LEU A 137 -30.77 24.99 -19.65
CA LEU A 137 -31.32 26.34 -19.39
C LEU A 137 -30.37 27.47 -19.81
N ALA A 138 -29.13 27.16 -20.21
CA ALA A 138 -28.17 28.17 -20.68
C ALA A 138 -28.21 28.38 -22.21
N VAL A 139 -28.97 27.58 -22.94
CA VAL A 139 -29.06 27.67 -24.42
C VAL A 139 -30.53 27.58 -24.86
N GLU A 140 -31.34 28.54 -24.40
CA GLU A 140 -32.61 28.87 -25.04
C GLU A 140 -32.31 29.66 -26.33
N GLY A 141 -31.73 28.96 -27.30
CA GLY A 141 -31.22 29.58 -28.51
C GLY A 141 -30.73 28.51 -29.47
N THR A 142 -31.69 27.81 -30.08
CA THR A 142 -31.66 27.13 -31.39
C THR A 142 -32.09 25.67 -31.30
N ARG A 143 -33.40 25.45 -31.50
CA ARG A 143 -34.01 24.15 -31.77
C ARG A 143 -33.50 23.62 -33.11
N MET A 144 -33.07 22.35 -33.16
CA MET A 144 -33.36 21.52 -34.32
C MET A 144 -33.52 20.04 -33.91
N SER A 145 -34.70 19.53 -34.24
CA SER A 145 -35.20 18.18 -33.97
C SER A 145 -34.51 17.15 -34.85
N GLN A 146 -34.11 15.99 -34.31
CA GLN A 146 -34.16 14.71 -35.03
C GLN A 146 -34.08 13.50 -34.09
N SER A 147 -34.79 12.45 -34.49
CA SER A 147 -35.31 11.31 -33.72
C SER A 147 -34.59 9.98 -33.96
N ARG A 148 -34.82 9.00 -33.04
CA ARG A 148 -34.73 7.50 -33.13
C ARG A 148 -33.44 6.81 -32.58
N PRO A 149 -33.46 5.48 -32.29
CA PRO A 149 -34.46 4.68 -31.54
C PRO A 149 -33.81 3.72 -30.50
N SER A 150 -34.66 3.08 -29.70
CA SER A 150 -34.38 2.12 -28.62
C SER A 150 -33.90 0.73 -29.07
N HIS A 151 -32.90 0.15 -28.39
CA HIS A 151 -32.72 -1.31 -28.30
C HIS A 151 -32.34 -1.77 -26.89
N SER A 152 -33.13 -2.71 -26.39
CA SER A 152 -32.94 -3.52 -25.18
C SER A 152 -32.02 -4.73 -25.45
N LEU A 153 -31.30 -5.23 -24.43
CA LEU A 153 -31.17 -6.66 -24.10
C LEU A 153 -30.37 -6.90 -22.79
N THR A 154 -30.61 -8.09 -22.24
CA THR A 154 -30.55 -8.60 -20.85
C THR A 154 -29.20 -9.22 -20.41
N PRO A 155 -29.03 -9.65 -19.13
CA PRO A 155 -27.72 -9.83 -18.50
C PRO A 155 -27.22 -11.28 -18.47
N SER A 156 -25.89 -11.46 -18.45
CA SER A 156 -25.24 -12.72 -18.09
C SER A 156 -24.33 -12.54 -16.86
N SER A 157 -24.54 -13.44 -15.91
CA SER A 157 -23.75 -13.71 -14.71
C SER A 157 -22.34 -14.15 -15.04
N ASP A 158 -21.36 -13.77 -14.21
CA ASP A 158 -20.31 -14.69 -13.75
C ASP A 158 -19.70 -14.20 -12.43
N MET A 159 -19.46 -15.15 -11.53
CA MET A 159 -18.76 -15.00 -10.27
C MET A 159 -17.25 -15.03 -10.52
N ASP A 160 -16.49 -14.22 -9.79
CA ASP A 160 -15.10 -14.58 -9.52
C ASP A 160 -14.65 -14.19 -8.11
N LEU A 161 -13.82 -15.07 -7.55
CA LEU A 161 -13.46 -15.24 -6.16
C LEU A 161 -12.04 -14.70 -5.92
N GLY A 162 -11.88 -13.83 -4.93
CA GLY A 162 -10.59 -13.61 -4.25
C GLY A 162 -9.73 -12.46 -4.79
N SER A 163 -9.84 -11.29 -4.16
CA SER A 163 -8.76 -10.30 -4.18
C SER A 163 -8.52 -9.75 -2.77
N ILE A 164 -7.32 -10.01 -2.26
CA ILE A 164 -6.76 -9.52 -0.98
C ILE A 164 -6.20 -8.11 -1.24
N ALA A 165 -7.06 -7.23 -1.70
CA ALA A 165 -6.87 -5.79 -1.74
C ALA A 165 -8.26 -5.16 -1.61
N GLY A 166 -8.45 -4.27 -0.63
CA GLY A 166 -9.69 -3.50 -0.54
C GLY A 166 -9.94 -2.74 -1.85
N PRO A 167 -11.21 -2.53 -2.25
CA PRO A 167 -11.51 -2.12 -3.61
C PRO A 167 -11.00 -0.72 -3.93
N SER A 168 -10.25 -0.69 -5.04
CA SER A 168 -9.97 0.42 -5.94
C SER A 168 -11.28 1.07 -6.43
N TYR A 169 -11.25 2.38 -6.60
CA TYR A 169 -12.33 3.23 -7.12
C TYR A 169 -12.51 2.99 -8.63
N GLU A 170 -13.04 1.83 -9.01
CA GLU A 170 -13.06 1.35 -10.39
C GLU A 170 -14.25 1.80 -11.25
N ASN A 171 -15.18 2.64 -10.77
CA ASN A 171 -16.35 3.04 -11.58
C ASN A 171 -16.28 4.48 -12.08
N LEU A 172 -15.29 4.79 -12.93
CA LEU A 172 -15.25 5.99 -13.76
C LEU A 172 -14.74 5.67 -15.17
N THR A 173 -15.21 4.56 -15.76
CA THR A 173 -15.04 4.27 -17.19
C THR A 173 -16.38 3.88 -17.78
N SER A 174 -17.11 4.86 -18.31
CA SER A 174 -18.07 4.64 -19.39
C SER A 174 -17.85 5.73 -20.41
N SER A 175 -17.26 5.32 -21.53
CA SER A 175 -16.86 6.11 -22.68
C SER A 175 -18.07 6.50 -23.53
N GLY A 176 -18.07 7.76 -23.97
CA GLY A 176 -18.78 8.21 -25.16
C GLY A 176 -17.92 9.28 -25.83
N PRO A 177 -17.78 9.30 -27.17
CA PRO A 177 -16.85 10.20 -27.84
C PRO A 177 -17.37 11.64 -27.79
N ARG A 178 -16.50 12.60 -27.44
CA ARG A 178 -16.77 14.04 -27.56
C ARG A 178 -15.67 14.71 -28.40
N PRO A 179 -16.03 15.75 -29.18
CA PRO A 179 -15.12 16.39 -30.14
C PRO A 179 -14.08 17.28 -29.43
N THR A 180 -12.89 17.32 -30.01
CA THR A 180 -11.72 18.10 -29.59
C THR A 180 -11.87 19.58 -29.97
N PRO A 181 -11.57 20.55 -29.09
CA PRO A 181 -11.28 21.92 -29.49
C PRO A 181 -9.77 22.13 -29.65
N ASP A 182 -9.38 22.75 -30.77
CA ASP A 182 -8.00 23.10 -31.13
C ASP A 182 -7.40 24.18 -30.21
N PHE A 183 -6.13 24.00 -29.81
CA PHE A 183 -5.32 25.04 -29.14
C PHE A 183 -3.96 25.21 -29.85
N PRO A 184 -3.43 26.45 -29.98
CA PRO A 184 -2.15 26.72 -30.64
C PRO A 184 -0.93 26.43 -29.74
N PRO A 185 0.28 26.22 -30.31
CA PRO A 185 1.44 25.70 -29.60
C PRO A 185 2.17 26.74 -28.72
N PHE A 186 2.73 26.27 -27.60
CA PHE A 186 3.42 27.06 -26.57
C PHE A 186 4.96 26.95 -26.72
N GLN A 187 5.68 28.08 -26.69
CA GLN A 187 7.16 28.14 -26.76
C GLN A 187 7.82 28.12 -25.36
N MET A 188 8.92 27.39 -25.23
CA MET A 188 9.73 27.27 -24.00
C MET A 188 11.03 28.10 -24.10
N PRO A 189 11.49 28.78 -23.03
CA PRO A 189 12.85 29.31 -22.97
C PRO A 189 13.82 28.44 -22.14
N ALA A 190 15.10 28.57 -22.49
CA ALA A 190 16.24 27.73 -22.13
C ALA A 190 16.76 27.82 -20.67
N ASN A 191 17.39 26.72 -20.25
CA ASN A 191 18.01 26.46 -18.95
C ASN A 191 19.50 26.87 -18.91
N THR A 192 19.97 27.43 -17.79
CA THR A 192 21.40 27.50 -17.46
C THR A 192 21.68 27.09 -15.99
N ASN A 193 22.69 26.23 -15.83
CA ASN A 193 23.13 25.54 -14.62
C ASN A 193 23.84 26.43 -13.58
N GLY A 194 23.86 25.99 -12.31
CA GLY A 194 24.80 26.46 -11.28
C GLY A 194 24.75 25.65 -9.97
N ASN A 195 25.90 25.16 -9.53
CA ASN A 195 26.15 24.14 -8.50
C ASN A 195 26.10 24.61 -7.01
N ASN A 196 25.95 23.60 -6.13
CA ASN A 196 26.64 23.35 -4.84
C ASN A 196 26.07 23.75 -3.44
N HIS A 197 25.89 22.67 -2.66
CA HIS A 197 26.34 22.37 -1.27
C HIS A 197 26.01 23.28 -0.07
N GLY A 198 25.45 22.65 1.00
CA GLY A 198 25.46 23.20 2.36
C GLY A 198 24.76 22.30 3.40
N HIS A 199 25.51 21.87 4.41
CA HIS A 199 25.14 21.00 5.55
C HIS A 199 24.37 21.71 6.68
N ALA A 200 23.59 20.91 7.44
CA ALA A 200 23.21 21.02 8.88
C ALA A 200 22.51 22.33 9.37
N ASN A 201 21.60 22.36 10.35
CA ASN A 201 21.64 21.70 11.66
C ASN A 201 20.24 21.79 12.32
N PHE A 202 19.93 20.84 13.20
CA PHE A 202 18.72 20.77 14.01
C PHE A 202 18.99 21.49 15.34
N ASP A 203 18.22 22.54 15.68
CA ASP A 203 17.85 22.80 17.08
C ASP A 203 16.86 23.96 17.26
N ARG A 204 16.05 23.79 18.32
CA ARG A 204 15.26 24.77 19.07
C ARG A 204 13.79 25.02 18.69
N LEU A 205 12.93 24.39 19.49
CA LEU A 205 11.55 24.79 19.77
C LEU A 205 11.53 26.17 20.44
N SER A 206 10.72 27.10 19.94
CA SER A 206 10.25 28.28 20.66
C SER A 206 8.87 28.65 20.12
N GLU A 207 7.90 28.77 21.02
CA GLU A 207 6.53 29.21 20.71
C GLU A 207 6.50 30.64 20.14
N PRO A 208 5.54 31.01 19.28
CA PRO A 208 5.46 32.35 18.72
C PRO A 208 4.72 33.31 19.67
N ALA A 209 5.31 34.49 19.86
CA ALA A 209 4.66 35.65 20.47
C ALA A 209 3.53 36.21 19.57
N PRO A 210 2.50 36.87 20.15
CA PRO A 210 1.34 37.32 19.39
C PRO A 210 1.68 38.62 18.62
N GLY A 211 1.52 38.60 17.30
CA GLY A 211 1.67 39.81 16.48
C GLY A 211 2.32 39.67 15.10
N ALA A 212 2.48 38.47 14.55
CA ALA A 212 3.04 38.31 13.21
C ALA A 212 1.98 38.46 12.11
N ALA A 213 2.02 39.59 11.41
CA ALA A 213 1.34 39.77 10.12
C ALA A 213 1.72 38.63 9.16
N ALA A 214 0.72 38.07 8.49
CA ALA A 214 0.88 36.97 7.55
C ALA A 214 1.82 37.36 6.40
N ILE A 215 3.04 36.84 6.42
CA ILE A 215 3.90 36.83 5.23
C ILE A 215 3.41 35.69 4.34
N GLN A 216 2.76 36.07 3.24
CA GLN A 216 2.41 35.20 2.15
C GLN A 216 3.71 34.75 1.46
N GLU A 217 4.17 33.52 1.74
CA GLU A 217 5.27 32.92 0.98
C GLU A 217 4.86 32.78 -0.48
N LYS A 218 5.50 33.59 -1.33
CA LYS A 218 5.41 33.51 -2.77
C LYS A 218 6.19 32.26 -3.19
N SER A 219 5.47 31.17 -3.45
CA SER A 219 5.99 29.89 -3.96
C SER A 219 6.80 30.13 -5.24
N LEU A 220 8.12 30.23 -5.11
CA LEU A 220 9.05 30.34 -6.21
C LEU A 220 9.51 28.93 -6.59
N GLY A 221 8.95 28.41 -7.69
CA GLY A 221 9.53 27.31 -8.48
C GLY A 221 9.77 25.99 -7.75
N ASP A 222 8.71 25.30 -7.32
CA ASP A 222 8.83 23.89 -6.98
C ASP A 222 9.06 23.09 -8.27
N GLY A 223 10.29 22.63 -8.48
CA GLY A 223 10.52 21.45 -9.32
C GLY A 223 9.62 20.31 -8.81
N ILE A 224 9.12 19.47 -9.71
CA ILE A 224 8.23 18.34 -9.35
C ILE A 224 8.96 17.45 -8.34
N SER A 225 8.69 17.67 -7.06
CA SER A 225 9.23 16.87 -5.98
C SER A 225 8.46 15.56 -5.95
N ARG A 226 9.18 14.43 -6.08
CA ARG A 226 8.59 13.10 -5.88
C ARG A 226 8.27 12.81 -4.41
N ARG A 227 8.55 13.74 -3.49
CA ARG A 227 8.18 13.60 -2.07
C ARG A 227 6.71 13.97 -1.91
N PRO A 228 5.90 13.12 -1.26
CA PRO A 228 4.50 13.43 -1.00
C PRO A 228 4.34 14.77 -0.25
N SER A 229 3.34 15.58 -0.63
CA SER A 229 3.01 16.83 0.07
C SER A 229 2.77 16.57 1.55
N LEU A 230 3.41 17.34 2.43
CA LEU A 230 3.24 17.26 3.89
C LEU A 230 1.86 17.74 4.37
N LYS A 231 1.07 18.35 3.47
CA LYS A 231 -0.30 18.80 3.74
C LYS A 231 -1.31 17.80 3.16
N PRO A 232 -2.43 17.55 3.85
CA PRO A 232 -3.49 16.71 3.29
C PRO A 232 -4.08 17.34 2.02
N VAL A 233 -4.16 16.55 0.95
CA VAL A 233 -4.77 16.95 -0.32
C VAL A 233 -6.29 17.09 -0.20
N LEU A 234 -6.90 16.27 0.65
CA LEU A 234 -8.35 16.27 0.89
C LEU A 234 -8.73 17.23 2.02
N ARG A 235 -9.89 17.88 1.86
CA ARG A 235 -10.48 18.73 2.90
C ARG A 235 -10.84 17.91 4.16
N PRO A 236 -10.83 18.51 5.36
CA PRO A 236 -11.13 17.80 6.62
C PRO A 236 -12.41 16.97 6.57
N GLU A 237 -13.47 17.51 5.96
CA GLU A 237 -14.79 16.87 5.84
C GLU A 237 -14.73 15.57 5.04
N GLN A 238 -13.83 15.51 4.04
CA GLN A 238 -13.64 14.32 3.20
C GLN A 238 -12.77 13.25 3.88
N ARG A 239 -12.18 13.55 5.05
CA ARG A 239 -11.29 12.67 5.80
C ARG A 239 -11.93 12.15 7.08
N TYR A 240 -13.23 12.34 7.27
CA TYR A 240 -13.94 11.83 8.44
C TYR A 240 -13.96 10.29 8.50
N CYS A 241 -13.85 9.73 9.70
CA CYS A 241 -14.09 8.32 9.97
C CYS A 241 -15.41 8.16 10.74
N PRO A 242 -16.42 7.48 10.18
CA PRO A 242 -17.68 7.26 10.90
C PRO A 242 -17.53 6.25 12.05
N TYR A 243 -16.52 5.38 12.03
CA TYR A 243 -16.32 4.34 13.05
C TYR A 243 -15.64 4.85 14.31
N ASP A 244 -14.58 5.64 14.14
CA ASP A 244 -13.83 6.23 15.26
C ASP A 244 -14.33 7.64 15.60
N GLU A 245 -15.30 8.17 14.84
CA GLU A 245 -15.89 9.50 14.98
C GLU A 245 -14.86 10.64 15.02
N ILE A 246 -13.80 10.52 14.22
CA ILE A 246 -12.72 11.50 14.13
C ILE A 246 -12.52 11.97 12.70
N VAL A 247 -12.11 13.23 12.55
CA VAL A 247 -11.48 13.71 11.32
C VAL A 247 -10.07 13.12 11.26
N LYS A 248 -9.80 12.23 10.30
CA LYS A 248 -8.52 11.49 10.22
C LYS A 248 -7.36 12.49 10.09
N PRO A 249 -6.40 12.49 11.04
CA PRO A 249 -5.17 13.25 10.90
C PRO A 249 -4.41 12.90 9.61
N TYR A 250 -3.46 13.75 9.21
CA TYR A 250 -2.62 13.48 8.03
C TYR A 250 -2.03 12.05 8.04
N ARG A 251 -2.09 11.35 6.90
CA ARG A 251 -1.64 9.95 6.70
C ARG A 251 -2.32 8.89 7.60
N THR A 252 -3.47 9.21 8.19
CA THR A 252 -4.24 8.27 9.02
C THR A 252 -5.26 7.52 8.17
N HIS A 253 -5.33 6.21 8.37
CA HIS A 253 -6.32 5.34 7.70
C HIS A 253 -6.98 4.39 8.72
N HIS A 254 -8.23 4.03 8.45
CA HIS A 254 -8.99 3.08 9.26
C HIS A 254 -8.63 1.65 8.84
N CYS A 255 -8.17 0.84 9.81
CA CYS A 255 -7.93 -0.57 9.58
C CYS A 255 -9.17 -1.38 9.96
N ARG A 256 -9.86 -1.97 8.99
CA ARG A 256 -11.06 -2.80 9.23
C ARG A 256 -10.76 -4.00 10.11
N THR A 257 -9.59 -4.65 9.93
CA THR A 257 -9.19 -5.79 10.73
C THR A 257 -9.07 -5.42 12.20
N CYS A 258 -8.47 -4.26 12.49
CA CYS A 258 -8.31 -3.77 13.85
C CYS A 258 -9.58 -3.11 14.40
N GLY A 259 -10.41 -2.55 13.53
CA GLY A 259 -11.60 -1.75 13.85
C GLY A 259 -11.28 -0.34 14.34
N THR A 260 -10.15 0.24 13.94
CA THR A 260 -9.78 1.59 14.39
C THR A 260 -8.81 2.31 13.44
N CYS A 261 -8.78 3.64 13.51
CA CYS A 261 -7.86 4.52 12.79
C CYS A 261 -6.44 4.46 13.35
N VAL A 262 -5.47 4.36 12.45
CA VAL A 262 -4.05 4.25 12.77
C VAL A 262 -3.29 5.42 12.15
N LEU A 263 -2.50 6.13 12.96
CA LEU A 263 -1.65 7.23 12.53
C LEU A 263 -0.52 6.74 11.64
N LYS A 264 -0.24 7.47 10.55
CA LYS A 264 0.75 7.10 9.52
C LYS A 264 0.60 5.62 9.15
N TYR A 265 -0.63 5.20 8.88
CA TYR A 265 -0.96 3.80 8.65
C TYR A 265 -0.15 3.25 7.48
N ASP A 266 0.57 2.17 7.75
CA ASP A 266 1.39 1.50 6.75
C ASP A 266 0.68 0.23 6.27
N HIS A 267 0.46 -0.72 7.17
CA HIS A 267 -0.31 -1.93 6.86
C HIS A 267 -0.79 -2.64 8.14
N HIS A 268 -1.72 -3.59 7.98
CA HIS A 268 -2.05 -4.57 9.02
C HIS A 268 -1.19 -5.82 8.79
N CYS A 269 -0.42 -6.22 9.81
CA CYS A 269 0.47 -7.38 9.70
C CYS A 269 -0.06 -8.54 10.56
N PRO A 270 -0.51 -9.65 9.93
CA PRO A 270 -0.98 -10.82 10.67
C PRO A 270 0.08 -11.42 11.59
N TRP A 271 1.36 -11.42 11.17
CA TRP A 271 2.48 -12.01 11.91
C TRP A 271 2.78 -11.36 13.27
N ILE A 272 2.34 -10.11 13.47
CA ILE A 272 2.42 -9.41 14.76
C ILE A 272 1.04 -9.21 15.40
N GLY A 273 -0.03 -9.63 14.72
CA GLY A 273 -1.42 -9.50 15.18
C GLY A 273 -1.87 -8.04 15.40
N GLN A 274 -1.24 -7.06 14.75
CA GLN A 274 -1.53 -5.63 14.91
C GLN A 274 -1.13 -4.80 13.69
N CYS A 275 -1.48 -3.52 13.69
CA CYS A 275 -1.10 -2.58 12.63
C CYS A 275 0.31 -2.03 12.82
N VAL A 276 0.98 -1.78 11.70
CA VAL A 276 2.20 -0.99 11.62
C VAL A 276 1.82 0.46 11.27
N GLY A 277 2.32 1.41 12.05
CA GLY A 277 2.05 2.84 11.93
C GLY A 277 3.16 3.69 12.54
N ALA A 278 2.86 4.95 12.85
CA ALA A 278 3.84 5.96 13.23
C ALA A 278 4.82 5.55 14.35
N ARG A 279 4.32 4.96 15.43
CA ARG A 279 5.07 4.69 16.67
C ARG A 279 5.83 3.36 16.65
N ASN A 280 5.40 2.39 15.84
CA ASN A 280 6.01 1.06 15.77
C ASN A 280 6.71 0.74 14.44
N GLN A 281 6.69 1.63 13.44
CA GLN A 281 7.41 1.44 12.16
C GLN A 281 8.90 1.10 12.34
N LYS A 282 9.59 1.77 13.28
CA LYS A 282 11.01 1.49 13.57
C LYS A 282 11.23 0.12 14.20
N PHE A 283 10.32 -0.34 15.05
CA PHE A 283 10.42 -1.65 15.70
C PHE A 283 10.09 -2.75 14.71
N PHE A 284 9.13 -2.51 13.80
CA PHE A 284 8.85 -3.40 12.70
C PHE A 284 10.07 -3.60 11.79
N LEU A 285 10.74 -2.51 11.37
CA LEU A 285 11.99 -2.58 10.61
C LEU A 285 13.11 -3.35 11.33
N ASN A 286 13.26 -3.12 12.63
CA ASN A 286 14.27 -3.84 13.42
C ASN A 286 13.92 -5.33 13.51
N PHE A 287 12.65 -5.67 13.69
CA PHE A 287 12.16 -7.04 13.68
C PHE A 287 12.41 -7.72 12.33
N THR A 288 12.05 -7.09 11.21
CA THR A 288 12.26 -7.67 9.88
C THR A 288 13.75 -7.81 9.54
N THR A 289 14.60 -6.87 9.97
CA THR A 289 16.07 -7.00 9.86
C THR A 289 16.59 -8.19 10.66
N ALA A 290 16.22 -8.29 11.93
CA ALA A 290 16.67 -9.38 12.80
C ALA A 290 16.17 -10.75 12.30
N ALA A 291 14.91 -10.82 11.83
CA ALA A 291 14.33 -12.03 11.25
C ALA A 291 15.02 -12.45 9.94
N SER A 292 15.35 -11.50 9.06
CA SER A 292 16.11 -11.75 7.83
C SER A 292 17.50 -12.31 8.15
N ALA A 293 18.25 -11.64 9.04
CA ALA A 293 19.58 -12.09 9.45
C ALA A 293 19.54 -13.50 10.10
N TYR A 294 18.58 -13.73 10.99
CA TYR A 294 18.39 -15.02 11.65
C TYR A 294 18.07 -16.15 10.66
N THR A 295 17.08 -15.93 9.79
CA THR A 295 16.62 -16.95 8.84
C THR A 295 17.66 -17.26 7.76
N ILE A 296 18.39 -16.26 7.27
CA ILE A 296 19.52 -16.45 6.35
C ILE A 296 20.62 -17.29 7.02
N TYR A 297 20.99 -16.94 8.25
CA TYR A 297 22.01 -17.66 9.00
C TYR A 297 21.62 -19.14 9.25
N VAL A 298 20.42 -19.37 9.77
CA VAL A 298 19.89 -20.72 10.03
C VAL A 298 19.82 -21.54 8.73
N CYS A 299 19.31 -20.94 7.65
CA CYS A 299 19.20 -21.60 6.35
C CYS A 299 20.58 -21.99 5.81
N ALA A 300 21.52 -21.05 5.76
CA ALA A 300 22.87 -21.28 5.23
C ALA A 300 23.62 -22.36 6.02
N ALA A 301 23.60 -22.26 7.36
CA ALA A 301 24.26 -23.25 8.21
C ALA A 301 23.62 -24.64 8.05
N LEU A 302 22.29 -24.75 8.09
CA LEU A 302 21.63 -26.06 7.93
C LEU A 302 21.87 -26.65 6.54
N ILE A 303 21.86 -25.86 5.47
CA ILE A 303 22.21 -26.34 4.12
C ILE A 303 23.61 -26.93 4.10
N VAL A 304 24.61 -26.18 4.59
CA VAL A 304 26.01 -26.62 4.58
C VAL A 304 26.18 -27.94 5.33
N PHE A 305 25.67 -28.07 6.55
CA PHE A 305 25.87 -29.27 7.36
C PHE A 305 24.98 -30.44 6.94
N THR A 306 23.79 -30.18 6.39
CA THR A 306 22.91 -31.25 5.88
C THR A 306 23.46 -31.82 4.57
N VAL A 307 23.97 -30.98 3.67
CA VAL A 307 24.63 -31.46 2.44
C VAL A 307 25.86 -32.29 2.79
N ARG A 308 26.70 -31.84 3.74
CA ARG A 308 27.87 -32.61 4.20
C ARG A 308 27.48 -33.98 4.76
N ALA A 309 26.41 -34.05 5.54
CA ALA A 309 25.90 -35.32 6.09
C ALA A 309 25.37 -36.23 4.98
N ALA A 310 24.62 -35.68 4.02
CA ALA A 310 24.07 -36.40 2.87
C ALA A 310 25.15 -36.99 1.96
N THR A 311 26.26 -36.27 1.77
CA THR A 311 27.39 -36.73 0.95
C THR A 311 28.38 -37.62 1.70
N SER A 312 28.17 -37.86 2.99
CA SER A 312 29.02 -38.77 3.76
C SER A 312 28.76 -40.23 3.35
N PRO A 313 29.69 -41.17 3.58
CA PRO A 313 29.48 -42.59 3.27
C PRO A 313 28.25 -43.23 3.94
N ARG A 314 27.72 -42.61 5.00
CA ARG A 314 26.50 -43.06 5.69
C ARG A 314 25.22 -42.52 5.06
N GLY A 315 25.29 -41.42 4.30
CA GLY A 315 24.13 -40.81 3.65
C GLY A 315 23.03 -40.37 4.61
N ASP A 316 23.36 -39.82 5.78
CA ASP A 316 22.37 -39.45 6.79
C ASP A 316 21.65 -38.14 6.45
N LEU A 317 20.31 -38.20 6.39
CA LEU A 317 19.42 -37.08 6.09
C LEU A 317 18.36 -36.96 7.18
N ASP A 318 18.55 -36.01 8.10
CA ASP A 318 17.56 -35.69 9.13
C ASP A 318 16.38 -34.90 8.52
N PRO A 319 15.15 -35.47 8.46
CA PRO A 319 13.99 -34.80 7.89
C PRO A 319 13.65 -33.49 8.61
N GLN A 320 13.95 -33.37 9.90
CA GLN A 320 13.66 -32.15 10.66
C GLN A 320 14.52 -30.98 10.20
N ARG A 321 15.78 -31.24 9.82
CA ARG A 321 16.67 -30.24 9.24
C ARG A 321 16.15 -29.77 7.88
N ILE A 322 15.66 -30.68 7.04
CA ILE A 322 15.08 -30.36 5.73
C ILE A 322 13.86 -29.44 5.86
N ILE A 323 12.95 -29.76 6.80
CA ILE A 323 11.76 -28.93 7.07
C ILE A 323 12.16 -27.51 7.47
N ILE A 324 13.13 -27.35 8.37
CA ILE A 324 13.60 -26.02 8.79
C ILE A 324 14.35 -25.30 7.68
N ILE A 325 15.11 -25.98 6.82
CA ILE A 325 15.73 -25.36 5.64
C ILE A 325 14.66 -24.75 4.74
N ALA A 326 13.61 -25.51 4.40
CA ALA A 326 12.53 -25.02 3.55
C ALA A 326 11.81 -23.82 4.19
N LEU A 327 11.49 -23.93 5.48
CA LEU A 327 10.82 -22.86 6.22
C LEU A 327 11.69 -21.60 6.33
N ALA A 328 12.98 -21.76 6.66
CA ALA A 328 13.93 -20.67 6.76
C ALA A 328 14.17 -19.99 5.40
N ALA A 329 14.21 -20.74 4.30
CA ALA A 329 14.35 -20.17 2.95
C ALA A 329 13.16 -19.29 2.57
N VAL A 330 11.93 -19.76 2.80
CA VAL A 330 10.70 -18.99 2.53
C VAL A 330 10.66 -17.72 3.38
N PHE A 331 10.94 -17.82 4.68
CA PHE A 331 10.95 -16.65 5.55
C PHE A 331 12.12 -15.71 5.26
N ALA A 332 13.31 -16.21 4.88
CA ALA A 332 14.44 -15.37 4.49
C ALA A 332 14.10 -14.56 3.23
N MET A 333 13.52 -15.18 2.21
CA MET A 333 13.05 -14.49 1.01
C MET A 333 12.01 -13.42 1.36
N PHE A 334 10.94 -13.82 2.06
CA PHE A 334 9.84 -12.93 2.42
C PHE A 334 10.30 -11.73 3.26
N THR A 335 11.07 -11.97 4.33
CA THR A 335 11.53 -10.91 5.23
C THR A 335 12.54 -9.99 4.57
N THR A 336 13.42 -10.50 3.70
CA THR A 336 14.40 -9.68 2.98
C THR A 336 13.73 -8.79 1.93
N LEU A 337 12.78 -9.33 1.15
CA LEU A 337 12.02 -8.53 0.19
C LEU A 337 11.21 -7.44 0.89
N MET A 338 10.55 -7.80 1.99
CA MET A 338 9.85 -6.84 2.84
C MET A 338 10.80 -5.76 3.35
N GLN A 339 11.96 -6.13 3.90
CA GLN A 339 12.97 -5.19 4.39
C GLN A 339 13.41 -4.18 3.32
N VAL A 340 13.80 -4.67 2.13
CA VAL A 340 14.24 -3.81 1.02
C VAL A 340 13.12 -2.85 0.60
N SER A 341 11.88 -3.34 0.49
CA SER A 341 10.74 -2.50 0.11
C SER A 341 10.47 -1.40 1.14
N HIS A 342 10.47 -1.71 2.44
CA HIS A 342 10.21 -0.74 3.51
C HIS A 342 11.35 0.28 3.63
N ILE A 343 12.62 -0.14 3.49
CA ILE A 343 13.75 0.80 3.41
C ILE A 343 13.52 1.78 2.25
N GLY A 344 13.20 1.26 1.05
CA GLY A 344 12.96 2.09 -0.12
C GLY A 344 11.81 3.07 0.06
N MET A 345 10.72 2.67 0.71
CA MET A 345 9.58 3.56 1.01
C MET A 345 9.96 4.63 2.04
N ILE A 346 10.73 4.28 3.07
CA ILE A 346 11.18 5.21 4.10
C ILE A 346 12.14 6.26 3.52
N CYS A 347 13.06 5.86 2.65
CA CYS A 347 13.94 6.79 1.94
C CYS A 347 13.16 7.79 1.08
N ARG A 348 11.95 7.44 0.61
CA ARG A 348 11.05 8.30 -0.16
C ARG A 348 10.02 9.04 0.72
N GLY A 349 10.03 8.80 2.03
CA GLY A 349 9.06 9.37 2.96
C GLY A 349 7.63 8.84 2.82
N GLN A 350 7.45 7.68 2.16
CA GLN A 350 6.14 7.09 1.82
C GLN A 350 5.75 5.94 2.75
N THR A 351 4.45 5.72 2.94
CA THR A 351 3.90 4.46 3.49
C THR A 351 3.60 3.47 2.37
N THR A 352 3.39 2.19 2.71
CA THR A 352 2.94 1.17 1.73
C THR A 352 1.67 1.58 1.02
N ILE A 353 0.69 2.11 1.75
CA ILE A 353 -0.57 2.58 1.17
C ILE A 353 -0.33 3.73 0.19
N GLU A 354 0.48 4.71 0.54
CA GLU A 354 0.79 5.83 -0.37
C GLU A 354 1.53 5.35 -1.63
N SER A 355 2.49 4.43 -1.48
CA SER A 355 3.20 3.83 -2.61
C SER A 355 2.26 3.03 -3.52
N MET A 356 1.30 2.29 -2.96
CA MET A 356 0.28 1.59 -3.73
C MET A 356 -0.63 2.56 -4.48
N HIS A 357 -1.12 3.61 -3.83
CA HIS A 357 -1.95 4.62 -4.50
C HIS A 357 -1.21 5.31 -5.64
N ALA A 358 0.04 5.69 -5.43
CA ALA A 358 0.86 6.31 -6.48
C ALA A 358 1.07 5.37 -7.68
N ARG A 359 1.34 4.07 -7.43
CA ARG A 359 1.48 3.06 -8.49
C ARG A 359 0.16 2.86 -9.25
N ASN A 360 -0.95 2.72 -8.53
CA ASN A 360 -2.27 2.53 -9.16
C ASN A 360 -2.67 3.74 -10.02
N MET A 361 -2.34 4.97 -9.60
CA MET A 361 -2.56 6.16 -10.43
C MET A 361 -1.72 6.11 -11.69
N LYS A 362 -0.42 5.81 -11.57
CA LYS A 362 0.47 5.66 -12.72
C LYS A 362 -0.02 4.59 -13.70
N GLU A 363 -0.41 3.41 -13.21
CA GLU A 363 -0.94 2.33 -14.05
C GLU A 363 -2.26 2.70 -14.76
N ARG A 364 -3.05 3.63 -14.20
CA ARG A 364 -4.24 4.16 -14.87
C ARG A 364 -3.88 5.16 -15.95
N GLU A 365 -2.91 6.04 -15.67
CA GLU A 365 -2.37 6.98 -16.65
C GLU A 365 -1.74 6.21 -17.82
N ASP A 366 -0.89 5.21 -17.54
CA ASP A 366 -0.26 4.36 -18.55
C ASP A 366 -1.32 3.63 -19.42
N ARG A 367 -2.41 3.16 -18.81
CA ARG A 367 -3.54 2.56 -19.55
C ARG A 367 -4.29 3.58 -20.42
N ALA A 368 -4.60 4.76 -19.88
CA ALA A 368 -5.27 5.81 -20.65
C ALA A 368 -4.41 6.29 -21.83
N LEU A 369 -3.10 6.40 -21.61
CA LEU A 369 -2.13 6.70 -22.67
C LEU A 369 -2.06 5.56 -23.69
N ALA A 370 -2.10 4.30 -23.26
CA ALA A 370 -2.16 3.16 -24.18
C ALA A 370 -3.48 3.11 -24.98
N ASP A 371 -4.61 3.54 -24.42
CA ASP A 371 -5.88 3.60 -25.17
C ASP A 371 -5.86 4.71 -26.24
N VAL A 372 -5.24 5.86 -25.94
CA VAL A 372 -5.17 7.01 -26.86
C VAL A 372 -4.06 6.82 -27.90
N PHE A 373 -2.89 6.31 -27.48
CA PHE A 373 -1.68 6.24 -28.30
C PHE A 373 -1.27 4.81 -28.67
N GLY A 374 -1.80 3.75 -28.06
CA GLY A 374 -1.31 2.38 -28.27
C GLY A 374 -1.63 1.79 -29.64
N THR A 375 -2.76 2.16 -30.25
CA THR A 375 -3.08 1.82 -31.65
C THR A 375 -2.54 2.86 -32.62
N CYS A 376 -2.66 4.15 -32.31
CA CYS A 376 -2.19 5.24 -33.17
C CYS A 376 -0.67 5.34 -33.24
N ALA A 377 0.10 5.15 -32.17
CA ALA A 377 1.56 5.23 -32.23
C ALA A 377 2.18 4.06 -33.01
N PHE A 378 1.65 2.84 -32.85
CA PHE A 378 2.09 1.70 -33.66
C PHE A 378 1.73 1.89 -35.14
N VAL A 379 0.49 2.33 -35.43
CA VAL A 379 0.05 2.60 -36.80
C VAL A 379 0.78 3.81 -37.41
N CYS A 380 1.07 4.87 -36.65
CA CYS A 380 1.83 6.03 -37.11
C CYS A 380 3.30 5.70 -37.32
N VAL A 381 3.93 4.89 -36.45
CA VAL A 381 5.30 4.40 -36.66
C VAL A 381 5.37 3.48 -37.88
N VAL A 382 4.41 2.55 -38.03
CA VAL A 382 4.36 1.66 -39.19
C VAL A 382 4.02 2.43 -40.47
N LEU A 383 3.08 3.39 -40.45
CA LEU A 383 2.77 4.25 -41.60
C LEU A 383 3.95 5.15 -41.95
N ALA A 384 4.61 5.78 -40.99
CA ALA A 384 5.81 6.57 -41.24
C ALA A 384 6.91 5.70 -41.86
N PHE A 385 7.11 4.49 -41.34
CA PHE A 385 8.10 3.56 -41.87
C PHE A 385 7.74 3.06 -43.29
N VAL A 386 6.45 2.79 -43.55
CA VAL A 386 5.95 2.40 -44.88
C VAL A 386 6.08 3.56 -45.86
N LEU A 387 5.72 4.79 -45.47
CA LEU A 387 5.81 5.99 -46.31
C LEU A 387 7.25 6.34 -46.70
N VAL A 388 8.22 6.06 -45.81
CA VAL A 388 9.66 6.17 -46.10
C VAL A 388 10.10 5.07 -47.08
N LEU A 389 9.70 3.82 -46.85
CA LEU A 389 10.08 2.69 -47.71
C LEU A 389 9.46 2.76 -49.12
N THR A 390 8.27 3.35 -49.25
CA THR A 390 7.62 3.56 -50.55
C THR A 390 8.11 4.81 -51.28
N GLY A 391 9.06 5.57 -50.70
CA GLY A 391 9.63 6.77 -51.31
C GLY A 391 8.64 7.94 -51.45
N THR A 392 7.58 7.92 -50.65
CA THR A 392 6.51 8.94 -50.71
C THR A 392 6.81 10.17 -49.86
N VAL A 393 7.73 10.07 -48.89
CA VAL A 393 8.18 11.17 -48.02
C VAL A 393 9.68 10.98 -47.75
N ASP A 394 10.47 12.05 -47.84
CA ASP A 394 11.90 12.02 -47.49
C ASP A 394 12.08 11.86 -45.97
N ALA A 395 13.08 11.06 -45.56
CA ALA A 395 13.32 10.72 -44.15
C ALA A 395 13.58 11.94 -43.25
N ASP A 396 14.00 13.06 -43.84
CA ASP A 396 14.34 14.29 -43.13
C ASP A 396 13.11 15.13 -42.73
N GLU A 397 11.92 14.90 -43.32
CA GLU A 397 10.70 15.65 -42.97
C GLU A 397 9.93 15.07 -41.78
N ILE A 398 10.25 13.86 -41.32
CA ILE A 398 9.47 13.14 -40.29
C ILE A 398 9.79 13.60 -38.86
N PHE A 399 10.92 14.28 -38.63
CA PHE A 399 11.39 14.66 -37.29
C PHE A 399 10.84 16.01 -36.75
N VAL A 400 9.89 16.65 -37.44
CA VAL A 400 9.40 18.01 -37.13
C VAL A 400 7.93 18.04 -36.66
N LEU A 401 7.27 16.89 -36.54
CA LEU A 401 5.93 16.75 -35.91
C LEU A 401 6.04 15.95 -34.61
#